data_AF-A0A0A3XVW0-F1
#
_entry.id   AF-A0A0A3XVW0-F1
#
_cell.length_a   1.000
_cell.length_b   1.000
_cell.length_c   1.000
_cell.angle_alpha   90.00
_cell.angle_beta   90.00
_cell.angle_gamma   90.00
#
_symmetry.space_group_name_H-M   'P 1'
#
loop_
_entity.id
_entity.type
_entity.pdbx_description
1 polymer ?
#
loop_
_entity_poly.entity_id
_entity_poly.type
_entity_poly.pdbx_seq_one_letter_code
_entity_poly.pdbx_strand_id
1 'polypeptide(L)'
;MTFKIAKSYVVTLADRGIVPAFAAAVDAHRVELQNHFEHQEKIKVQGPAPKMPNFADVMGFPPADRDAEFEQLNQEWAAKRLTYLDPYPRPQATPTVESAVRFDGEKFIVDFEIVDDDPTPEQVLGEKKQRFVAAIGLAEQAALDKAQLPPGKVRLNQVQIAAYQAADDDAAKKFMDRIGKDSLPQDIQAAIEGARTEEHKAFLQAQEERQLRVDQIHFVAARAMSDVEDLTVDNVDSFVIPSLD
;
A
#
# COMPACT_ATOMS: atom_id res chain seq x y z
N MET A 1 -23.59 22.82 21.97
CA MET A 1 -22.85 21.62 21.51
C MET A 1 -21.56 21.57 22.29
N THR A 2 -21.26 20.47 22.98
CA THR A 2 -19.92 20.23 23.55
C THR A 2 -19.10 19.51 22.50
N PHE A 3 -18.15 20.20 21.87
CA PHE A 3 -17.15 19.55 21.02
C PHE A 3 -16.21 18.75 21.91
N LYS A 4 -16.48 17.45 22.01
CA LYS A 4 -15.56 16.51 22.64
C LYS A 4 -14.43 16.29 21.66
N ILE A 5 -13.22 16.75 21.99
CA ILE A 5 -12.02 16.26 21.30
C ILE A 5 -11.96 14.76 21.60
N ALA A 6 -12.19 13.94 20.58
CA ALA A 6 -12.13 12.50 20.74
C ALA A 6 -10.72 12.13 21.23
N LYS A 7 -10.63 11.38 22.34
CA LYS A 7 -9.34 10.91 22.88
C LYS A 7 -8.50 10.20 21.81
N SER A 8 -9.13 9.54 20.86
CA SER A 8 -8.47 8.91 19.71
C SER A 8 -7.67 9.90 18.87
N TYR A 9 -8.18 11.11 18.63
CA TYR A 9 -7.53 12.13 17.81
C TYR A 9 -6.21 12.62 18.43
N VAL A 10 -6.17 12.72 19.76
CA VAL A 10 -4.98 13.10 20.53
C VAL A 10 -3.90 12.01 20.48
N VAL A 11 -4.31 10.74 20.51
CA VAL A 11 -3.40 9.58 20.45
C VAL A 11 -2.79 9.44 19.05
N THR A 12 -3.58 9.56 17.98
CA THR A 12 -3.09 9.44 16.59
C THR A 12 -2.08 10.52 16.18
N LEU A 13 -2.12 11.71 16.78
CA LEU A 13 -1.17 12.78 16.48
C LEU A 13 0.16 12.57 17.21
N ALA A 14 0.10 12.11 18.48
CA ALA A 14 1.27 11.74 19.26
C ALA A 14 2.06 10.58 18.62
N ASP A 15 1.37 9.55 18.13
CA ASP A 15 1.99 8.38 17.47
C ASP A 15 2.67 8.74 16.14
N ARG A 16 2.30 9.87 15.51
CA ARG A 16 2.92 10.38 14.27
C ARG A 16 4.03 11.40 14.52
N GLY A 17 4.44 11.63 15.78
CA GLY A 17 5.48 12.60 16.13
C GLY A 17 5.06 14.07 15.94
N ILE A 18 3.80 14.32 15.58
CA ILE A 18 3.24 15.66 15.48
C ILE A 18 2.70 15.98 16.86
N VAL A 19 3.48 16.69 17.69
CA VAL A 19 2.94 17.30 18.90
C VAL A 19 2.20 18.56 18.44
N PRO A 20 0.86 18.57 18.32
CA PRO A 20 0.16 19.83 18.12
C PRO A 20 0.49 20.66 19.35
N ALA A 21 0.82 21.94 19.21
CA ALA A 21 1.07 22.81 20.34
C ALA A 21 -0.18 22.84 21.23
N PHE A 22 -0.24 21.95 22.22
CA PHE A 22 -1.45 21.68 23.01
C PHE A 22 -1.92 22.94 23.72
N ALA A 23 -0.96 23.77 24.17
CA ALA A 23 -1.22 25.11 24.68
C ALA A 23 -1.98 25.98 23.67
N ALA A 24 -1.54 26.04 22.41
CA ALA A 24 -2.21 26.83 21.36
C ALA A 24 -3.63 26.32 21.07
N ALA A 25 -3.86 25.00 21.09
CA ALA A 25 -5.19 24.43 20.92
C ALA A 25 -6.12 24.75 22.10
N VAL A 26 -5.59 24.69 23.34
CA VAL A 26 -6.34 25.08 24.55
C VAL A 26 -6.67 26.56 24.54
N ASP A 27 -5.72 27.42 24.16
CA ASP A 27 -5.93 28.87 24.07
C ASP A 27 -6.96 29.24 22.99
N ALA A 28 -6.87 28.62 21.81
CA ALA A 28 -7.86 28.80 20.74
C ALA A 28 -9.27 28.40 21.21
N HIS A 29 -9.39 27.28 21.93
CA HIS A 29 -10.68 26.84 22.47
C HIS A 29 -11.23 27.78 23.54
N ARG A 30 -10.36 28.31 24.41
CA ARG A 30 -10.76 29.30 25.41
C ARG A 30 -11.32 30.57 24.75
N VAL A 31 -10.66 31.06 23.70
CA VAL A 31 -11.12 32.21 22.92
C VAL A 31 -12.47 31.92 22.25
N GLU A 32 -12.64 30.74 21.66
CA GLU A 32 -13.90 30.30 21.06
C GLU A 32 -15.05 30.29 22.08
N LEU A 33 -14.84 29.71 23.26
CA LEU A 33 -15.82 29.70 24.34
C LEU A 33 -16.18 31.12 24.79
N GLN A 34 -15.19 31.97 24.97
CA GLN A 34 -15.41 33.36 25.39
C GLN A 34 -16.21 34.13 24.33
N ASN A 35 -15.85 34.01 23.05
CA ASN A 35 -16.60 34.59 21.93
C ASN A 35 -18.05 34.07 21.90
N HIS A 36 -18.27 32.79 22.18
CA HIS A 36 -19.61 32.20 22.25
C HIS A 36 -20.44 32.81 23.40
N PHE A 37 -19.85 32.97 24.58
CA PHE A 37 -20.52 33.61 25.72
C PHE A 37 -20.87 35.07 25.42
N GLU A 38 -19.93 35.85 24.88
CA GLU A 38 -20.16 37.24 24.51
C GLU A 38 -21.26 37.36 23.42
N HIS A 39 -21.28 36.44 22.46
CA HIS A 39 -22.34 36.36 21.44
C HIS A 39 -23.71 36.08 22.05
N GLN A 40 -23.80 35.12 22.98
CA GLN A 40 -25.03 34.80 23.71
C GLN A 40 -25.53 35.98 24.55
N GLU A 41 -24.64 36.73 25.20
CA GLU A 41 -25.03 37.94 25.93
C GLU A 41 -25.59 39.00 24.99
N LYS A 42 -24.96 39.23 23.83
CA LYS A 42 -25.47 40.17 22.82
C LYS A 42 -26.85 39.78 22.30
N ILE A 43 -27.09 38.50 22.03
CA ILE A 43 -28.42 37.99 21.62
C ILE A 43 -29.45 38.22 22.73
N LYS A 44 -29.10 37.93 23.99
CA LYS A 44 -30.01 38.15 25.13
C LYS A 44 -30.40 39.61 25.28
N VAL A 45 -29.47 40.53 25.05
CA VAL A 45 -29.73 41.98 25.08
C VAL A 45 -30.61 42.43 23.91
N GLN A 46 -30.44 41.84 22.72
CA GLN A 46 -31.25 42.17 21.53
C GLN A 46 -32.73 41.72 21.64
N GLY A 47 -33.03 40.73 22.48
CA GLY A 47 -34.38 40.20 22.63
C GLY A 47 -34.82 39.33 21.44
N PRO A 48 -36.09 38.91 21.38
CA PRO A 48 -36.58 38.05 20.31
C PRO A 48 -36.55 38.78 18.96
N ALA A 49 -36.15 38.07 17.90
CA ALA A 49 -36.20 38.60 16.54
C ALA A 49 -37.62 38.99 16.14
N PRO A 50 -37.80 40.07 15.36
CA PRO A 50 -39.12 40.46 14.87
C PRO A 50 -39.71 39.34 14.05
N LYS A 51 -40.99 39.02 14.32
CA LYS A 51 -41.74 38.02 13.57
C LYS A 51 -41.81 38.44 12.10
N MET A 52 -41.59 37.51 11.19
CA MET A 52 -41.78 37.74 9.76
C MET A 52 -43.23 38.15 9.50
N PRO A 53 -43.48 39.24 8.75
CA PRO A 53 -44.81 39.64 8.33
C PRO A 53 -45.49 38.49 7.61
N ASN A 54 -46.77 38.26 7.93
CA ASN A 54 -47.63 37.35 7.21
C ASN A 54 -48.57 38.17 6.33
N PHE A 55 -48.94 37.65 5.16
CA PHE A 55 -49.94 38.31 4.32
C PHE A 55 -51.27 38.53 5.05
N ALA A 56 -51.58 37.70 6.05
CA ALA A 56 -52.71 37.91 6.96
C ALA A 56 -52.67 39.27 7.68
N ASP A 57 -51.48 39.84 7.92
CA ASP A 57 -51.29 41.10 8.62
C ASP A 57 -51.73 42.31 7.79
N VAL A 58 -51.87 42.16 6.46
CA VAL A 58 -52.35 43.21 5.54
C VAL A 58 -53.80 43.01 5.08
N MET A 59 -54.52 42.02 5.62
CA MET A 59 -55.91 41.74 5.21
C MET A 59 -56.90 42.86 5.55
N GLY A 60 -56.53 43.77 6.46
CA GLY A 60 -57.32 44.96 6.80
C GLY A 60 -57.21 46.11 5.78
N PHE A 61 -56.26 46.05 4.85
CA PHE A 61 -56.09 47.07 3.81
C PHE A 61 -57.00 46.80 2.59
N PRO A 62 -57.34 47.85 1.80
CA PRO A 62 -58.09 47.68 0.55
C PRO A 62 -57.39 46.68 -0.38
N PRO A 63 -58.13 45.81 -1.11
CA PRO A 63 -57.53 44.76 -1.94
C PRO A 63 -56.48 45.25 -2.94
N ALA A 64 -56.61 46.48 -3.44
CA ALA A 64 -55.67 47.07 -4.39
C ALA A 64 -54.30 47.42 -3.78
N ASP A 65 -54.23 47.60 -2.46
CA ASP A 65 -53.04 48.13 -1.76
C ASP A 65 -52.30 47.06 -0.95
N ARG A 66 -52.89 45.86 -0.78
CA ARG A 66 -52.36 44.80 0.09
C ARG A 66 -50.96 44.33 -0.29
N ASP A 67 -50.70 44.19 -1.60
CA ASP A 67 -49.41 43.69 -2.08
C ASP A 67 -48.29 44.70 -1.82
N ALA A 68 -48.56 45.99 -2.05
CA ALA A 68 -47.61 47.07 -1.80
C ALA A 68 -47.30 47.21 -0.29
N GLU A 69 -48.32 47.14 0.56
CA GLU A 69 -48.17 47.19 2.02
C GLU A 69 -47.41 45.97 2.56
N PHE A 70 -47.67 44.77 2.02
CA PHE A 70 -46.95 43.56 2.41
C PHE A 70 -45.48 43.63 2.00
N GLU A 71 -45.19 44.17 0.82
CA GLU A 71 -43.82 44.38 0.35
C GLU A 71 -43.07 45.38 1.25
N GLN A 72 -43.70 46.50 1.62
CA GLN A 72 -43.11 47.47 2.54
C GLN A 72 -42.83 46.86 3.91
N LEU A 73 -43.78 46.12 4.49
CA LEU A 73 -43.58 45.42 5.76
C LEU A 73 -42.44 44.40 5.68
N ASN A 74 -42.32 43.68 4.56
CA ASN A 74 -41.21 42.74 4.34
C ASN A 74 -39.86 43.44 4.21
N GLN A 75 -39.80 44.58 3.52
CA GLN A 75 -38.57 45.37 3.41
C GLN A 75 -38.14 45.91 4.78
N GLU A 76 -39.07 46.44 5.57
CA GLU A 76 -38.80 46.90 6.93
C GLU A 76 -38.38 45.75 7.86
N TRP A 77 -39.03 44.60 7.74
CA TRP A 77 -38.65 43.40 8.48
C TRP A 77 -37.25 42.92 8.08
N ALA A 78 -36.93 42.86 6.78
CA ALA A 78 -35.63 42.43 6.29
C ALA A 78 -34.51 43.38 6.77
N ALA A 79 -34.73 44.69 6.69
CA ALA A 79 -33.81 45.70 7.19
C ALA A 79 -33.58 45.57 8.71
N LYS A 80 -34.66 45.33 9.49
CA LYS A 80 -34.54 45.09 10.94
C LYS A 80 -33.82 43.76 11.21
N ARG A 81 -34.17 42.68 10.51
CA ARG A 81 -33.62 41.33 10.73
C ARG A 81 -32.12 41.26 10.48
N LEU A 82 -31.59 42.02 9.52
CA LEU A 82 -30.16 42.13 9.25
C LEU A 82 -29.35 42.64 10.45
N THR A 83 -29.98 43.38 11.37
CA THR A 83 -29.30 43.87 12.58
C THR A 83 -29.36 42.89 13.76
N TYR A 84 -30.15 41.82 13.66
CA TYR A 84 -30.26 40.77 14.68
C TYR A 84 -29.18 39.70 14.50
N LEU A 85 -28.49 39.38 15.59
CA LEU A 85 -27.54 38.28 15.66
C LEU A 85 -28.30 36.95 15.73
N ASP A 86 -27.82 35.96 14.99
CA ASP A 86 -28.40 34.62 15.02
C ASP A 86 -28.02 33.88 16.32
N PRO A 87 -28.93 33.05 16.89
CA PRO A 87 -28.71 32.40 18.17
C PRO A 87 -27.51 31.45 18.20
N TYR A 88 -27.12 30.96 17.03
CA TYR A 88 -25.99 30.07 16.84
C TYR A 88 -25.02 30.72 15.85
N PRO A 89 -23.70 30.64 16.10
CA PRO A 89 -22.73 31.02 15.09
C PRO A 89 -22.97 30.20 13.83
N ARG A 90 -22.70 30.80 12.67
CA ARG A 90 -22.77 30.10 11.38
C ARG A 90 -21.97 28.79 11.47
N PRO A 91 -22.48 27.66 10.95
CA PRO A 91 -21.67 26.45 10.87
C PRO A 91 -20.41 26.75 10.07
N GLN A 92 -19.25 26.54 10.68
CA GLN A 92 -17.96 26.62 10.01
C GLN A 92 -17.64 25.26 9.39
N ALA A 93 -17.10 25.28 8.18
CA ALA A 93 -16.57 24.05 7.58
C ALA A 93 -15.24 23.70 8.24
N THR A 94 -14.70 22.52 7.94
CA THR A 94 -13.33 22.20 8.36
C THR A 94 -12.37 23.25 7.76
N PRO A 95 -11.31 23.66 8.50
CA PRO A 95 -10.40 24.73 8.04
C PRO A 95 -9.85 24.51 6.63
N THR A 96 -9.63 23.25 6.24
CA THR A 96 -9.18 22.85 4.90
C THR A 96 -10.14 23.22 3.78
N VAL A 97 -11.45 23.18 4.06
CA VAL A 97 -12.50 23.54 3.09
C VAL A 97 -12.65 25.05 3.02
N GLU A 98 -12.55 25.75 4.15
CA GLU A 98 -12.61 27.22 4.18
C GLU A 98 -11.40 27.86 3.48
N SER A 99 -10.20 27.26 3.59
CA SER A 99 -9.01 27.70 2.85
C SER A 99 -9.08 27.44 1.35
N ALA A 100 -9.91 26.50 0.91
CA ALA A 100 -10.07 26.14 -0.50
C ALA A 100 -11.05 27.07 -1.25
N VAL A 101 -11.60 28.08 -0.57
CA VAL A 101 -12.53 29.05 -1.16
C VAL A 101 -12.06 30.46 -0.88
N ARG A 102 -11.62 31.16 -1.92
CA ARG A 102 -11.24 32.58 -1.84
C ARG A 102 -12.47 33.45 -2.06
N PHE A 103 -12.67 34.44 -1.20
CA PHE A 103 -13.70 35.46 -1.40
C PHE A 103 -13.10 36.65 -2.16
N ASP A 104 -13.53 36.86 -3.41
CA ASP A 104 -13.03 37.90 -4.30
C ASP A 104 -14.19 38.75 -4.81
N GLY A 105 -14.23 40.03 -4.40
CA GLY A 105 -15.16 41.03 -4.93
C GLY A 105 -16.63 40.61 -4.99
N GLU A 106 -17.16 39.95 -3.95
CA GLU A 106 -18.54 39.42 -3.80
C GLU A 106 -18.79 37.99 -4.30
N LYS A 107 -17.78 37.28 -4.81
CA LYS A 107 -17.94 35.88 -5.25
C LYS A 107 -16.99 34.94 -4.53
N PHE A 108 -17.49 33.75 -4.21
CA PHE A 108 -16.68 32.63 -3.74
C PHE A 108 -16.03 31.96 -4.95
N ILE A 109 -14.72 32.09 -5.08
CA ILE A 109 -13.90 31.43 -6.09
C ILE A 109 -13.25 30.22 -5.43
N VAL A 110 -13.49 29.06 -6.01
CA VAL A 110 -12.89 27.81 -5.58
C VAL A 110 -11.41 27.81 -5.98
N ASP A 111 -10.51 27.67 -5.02
CA ASP A 111 -9.06 27.74 -5.18
C ASP A 111 -8.42 26.41 -4.75
N PHE A 112 -8.75 25.34 -5.49
CA PHE A 112 -8.06 24.07 -5.35
C PHE A 112 -7.73 23.48 -6.73
N GLU A 113 -6.55 22.87 -6.81
CA GLU A 113 -6.12 22.05 -7.94
C GLU A 113 -6.41 20.58 -7.59
N ILE A 114 -7.20 19.90 -8.42
CA ILE A 114 -7.35 18.45 -8.31
C ILE A 114 -6.08 17.87 -8.93
N VAL A 115 -5.12 17.50 -8.09
CA VAL A 115 -3.97 16.72 -8.51
C VAL A 115 -4.48 15.30 -8.73
N ASP A 116 -4.26 14.78 -9.93
CA ASP A 116 -4.53 13.38 -10.23
C ASP A 116 -3.47 12.53 -9.53
N ASP A 117 -3.87 11.89 -8.42
CA ASP A 117 -3.02 11.01 -7.62
C ASP A 117 -2.96 9.59 -8.20
N ASP A 118 -3.49 9.37 -9.41
CA ASP A 118 -3.43 8.08 -10.08
C ASP A 118 -1.97 7.66 -10.33
N PRO A 119 -1.65 6.36 -10.16
CA PRO A 119 -0.29 5.88 -10.35
C PRO A 119 0.11 6.08 -11.82
N THR A 120 1.32 6.60 -12.02
CA THR A 120 1.83 6.80 -13.37
C THR A 120 1.96 5.46 -14.10
N PRO A 121 1.87 5.41 -15.43
CA PRO A 121 2.04 4.16 -16.19
C PRO A 121 3.36 3.44 -15.87
N GLU A 122 4.42 4.18 -15.54
CA GLU A 122 5.71 3.64 -15.11
C GLU A 122 5.65 2.99 -13.73
N GLN A 123 4.91 3.59 -12.78
CA GLN A 123 4.68 3.00 -11.46
C GLN A 123 3.89 1.69 -11.59
N VAL A 124 2.83 1.69 -12.40
CA VAL A 124 2.04 0.48 -12.69
C VAL A 124 2.90 -0.61 -13.34
N LEU A 125 3.75 -0.26 -14.30
CA LEU A 125 4.69 -1.19 -14.92
C LEU A 125 5.67 -1.78 -13.90
N GLY A 126 6.25 -0.92 -13.04
CA GLY A 126 7.16 -1.34 -11.99
C GLY A 126 6.52 -2.33 -11.02
N GLU A 127 5.30 -2.05 -10.56
CA GLU A 127 4.55 -2.98 -9.71
C GLU A 127 4.27 -4.32 -10.40
N LYS A 128 3.87 -4.30 -11.68
CA LYS A 128 3.61 -5.54 -12.44
C LYS A 128 4.88 -6.38 -12.60
N LYS A 129 6.02 -5.76 -12.94
CA LYS A 129 7.32 -6.45 -13.03
C LYS A 129 7.70 -7.11 -11.70
N GLN A 130 7.55 -6.39 -10.58
CA GLN A 130 7.81 -6.95 -9.25
C GLN A 130 6.91 -8.15 -8.94
N ARG A 131 5.62 -8.09 -9.32
CA ARG A 131 4.70 -9.23 -9.17
C ARG A 131 5.14 -10.43 -10.00
N PHE A 132 5.60 -10.23 -11.24
CA PHE A 132 6.12 -11.33 -12.06
C PHE A 132 7.39 -11.94 -11.48
N VAL A 133 8.35 -11.13 -11.02
CA VAL A 133 9.57 -11.64 -10.37
C VAL A 133 9.21 -12.47 -9.14
N ALA A 134 8.30 -12.00 -8.29
CA ALA A 134 7.84 -12.76 -7.13
C ALA A 134 7.16 -14.07 -7.52
N ALA A 135 6.32 -14.06 -8.56
CA ALA A 135 5.64 -15.25 -9.06
C ALA A 135 6.60 -16.27 -9.68
N ILE A 136 7.62 -15.81 -10.43
CA ILE A 136 8.70 -16.67 -10.95
C ILE A 136 9.45 -17.32 -9.79
N GLY A 137 9.80 -16.56 -8.74
CA GLY A 137 10.48 -17.11 -7.56
C GLY A 137 9.64 -18.17 -6.82
N LEU A 138 8.33 -17.99 -6.72
CA LEU A 138 7.43 -19.01 -6.15
C LEU A 138 7.35 -20.26 -7.04
N ALA A 139 7.28 -20.08 -8.36
CA ALA A 139 7.27 -21.19 -9.30
C ALA A 139 8.59 -21.97 -9.29
N GLU A 140 9.72 -21.27 -9.20
CA GLU A 140 11.05 -21.85 -9.08
C GLU A 140 11.15 -22.70 -7.80
N GLN A 141 10.75 -22.15 -6.65
CA GLN A 141 10.75 -22.89 -5.39
C GLN A 141 9.87 -24.15 -5.48
N ALA A 142 8.68 -24.03 -6.06
CA ALA A 142 7.77 -25.17 -6.23
C ALA A 142 8.36 -26.26 -7.15
N ALA A 143 9.08 -25.88 -8.21
CA ALA A 143 9.77 -26.82 -9.10
C ALA A 143 10.97 -27.47 -8.42
N LEU A 144 11.76 -26.69 -7.67
CA LEU A 144 12.88 -27.20 -6.88
C LEU A 144 12.43 -28.18 -5.81
N ASP A 145 11.32 -27.92 -5.12
CA ASP A 145 10.76 -28.83 -4.11
C ASP A 145 10.37 -30.19 -4.70
N LYS A 146 9.99 -30.25 -5.99
CA LYS A 146 9.70 -31.50 -6.72
C LYS A 146 10.99 -32.20 -7.19
N ALA A 147 12.00 -31.46 -7.62
CA ALA A 147 13.25 -32.01 -8.16
C ALA A 147 14.22 -32.47 -7.06
N GLN A 148 14.28 -31.71 -5.96
CA GLN A 148 15.15 -31.98 -4.83
C GLN A 148 14.64 -33.14 -3.97
N LEU A 149 15.56 -33.75 -3.23
CA LEU A 149 15.22 -34.81 -2.30
C LEU A 149 14.68 -34.21 -1.00
N PRO A 150 13.64 -34.84 -0.40
CA PRO A 150 13.25 -34.54 0.97
C PRO A 150 14.44 -34.71 1.93
N PRO A 151 14.49 -33.96 3.04
CA PRO A 151 15.66 -33.89 3.92
C PRO A 151 16.12 -35.24 4.48
N GLY A 152 15.20 -36.17 4.74
CA GLY A 152 15.55 -37.53 5.17
C GLY A 152 16.30 -38.31 4.09
N LYS A 153 15.90 -38.18 2.82
CA LYS A 153 16.57 -38.81 1.68
C LYS A 153 17.92 -38.14 1.37
N VAL A 154 18.03 -36.84 1.60
CA VAL A 154 19.33 -36.12 1.50
C VAL A 154 20.35 -36.72 2.44
N ARG A 155 20.00 -36.95 3.71
CA ARG A 155 20.90 -37.57 4.70
C ARG A 155 21.32 -38.98 4.28
N LEU A 156 20.38 -39.79 3.80
CA LEU A 156 20.69 -41.14 3.31
C LEU A 156 21.66 -41.08 2.13
N ASN A 157 21.40 -40.21 1.15
CA ASN A 157 22.28 -40.04 0.00
C ASN A 157 23.67 -39.56 0.41
N GLN A 158 23.79 -38.67 1.40
CA GLN A 158 25.10 -38.24 1.90
C GLN A 158 25.91 -39.41 2.49
N VAL A 159 25.26 -40.29 3.24
CA VAL A 159 25.90 -41.51 3.77
C VAL A 159 26.30 -42.46 2.64
N GLN A 160 25.44 -42.63 1.62
CA GLN A 160 25.75 -43.45 0.45
C GLN A 160 26.92 -42.88 -0.36
N ILE A 161 26.94 -41.57 -0.61
CA ILE A 161 28.07 -40.88 -1.26
C ILE A 161 29.36 -41.11 -0.49
N ALA A 162 29.34 -40.97 0.85
CA ALA A 162 30.53 -41.19 1.66
C ALA A 162 31.02 -42.65 1.58
N ALA A 163 30.10 -43.62 1.57
CA ALA A 163 30.43 -45.04 1.42
C ALA A 163 31.03 -45.33 0.03
N TYR A 164 30.48 -44.74 -1.02
CA TYR A 164 30.97 -44.88 -2.38
C TYR A 164 32.33 -44.20 -2.60
N GLN A 165 32.54 -43.01 -2.02
CA GLN A 165 33.84 -42.33 -2.03
C GLN A 165 34.90 -43.16 -1.30
N ALA A 166 34.56 -43.75 -0.15
CA ALA A 166 35.47 -44.63 0.57
C ALA A 166 35.84 -45.89 -0.25
N ALA A 167 34.89 -46.44 -1.02
CA ALA A 167 35.14 -47.55 -1.92
C ALA A 167 36.03 -47.15 -3.11
N ASP A 168 35.80 -45.97 -3.70
CA ASP A 168 36.64 -45.41 -4.76
C ASP A 168 38.08 -45.15 -4.26
N ASP A 169 38.23 -44.59 -3.06
CA ASP A 169 39.53 -44.36 -2.42
C ASP A 169 40.28 -45.67 -2.15
N ASP A 170 39.58 -46.71 -1.70
CA ASP A 170 40.15 -48.04 -1.48
C ASP A 170 40.57 -48.70 -2.80
N ALA A 171 39.77 -48.57 -3.86
CA ALA A 171 40.12 -49.05 -5.20
C ALA A 171 41.36 -48.31 -5.74
N ALA A 172 41.42 -46.99 -5.59
CA ALA A 172 42.55 -46.17 -5.98
C ALA A 172 43.83 -46.56 -5.22
N LYS A 173 43.75 -46.75 -3.90
CA LYS A 173 44.89 -47.22 -3.07
C LYS A 173 45.38 -48.59 -3.51
N LYS A 174 44.48 -49.56 -3.69
CA LYS A 174 44.82 -50.91 -4.16
C LYS A 174 45.44 -50.93 -5.56
N PHE A 175 45.13 -49.94 -6.39
CA PHE A 175 45.75 -49.78 -7.70
C PHE A 175 47.14 -49.17 -7.59
N MET A 176 47.30 -48.09 -6.80
CA MET A 176 48.58 -47.45 -6.51
C MET A 176 49.58 -48.40 -5.85
N ASP A 177 49.13 -49.24 -4.93
CA ASP A 177 49.97 -50.25 -4.25
C ASP A 177 50.45 -51.35 -5.21
N ARG A 178 49.73 -51.61 -6.31
CA ARG A 178 50.09 -52.61 -7.31
C ARG A 178 51.07 -52.12 -8.37
N ILE A 179 50.97 -50.85 -8.77
CA ILE A 179 51.72 -50.29 -9.91
C ILE A 179 52.84 -49.34 -9.46
N GLY A 180 52.79 -48.81 -8.23
CA GLY A 180 53.72 -47.82 -7.71
C GLY A 180 53.24 -46.38 -7.91
N LYS A 181 53.99 -45.41 -7.36
CA LYS A 181 53.59 -43.99 -7.31
C LYS A 181 53.64 -43.25 -8.66
N ASP A 182 54.17 -43.87 -9.71
CA ASP A 182 54.40 -43.25 -11.02
C ASP A 182 53.22 -43.41 -12.00
N SER A 183 52.04 -43.83 -11.53
CA SER A 183 50.86 -43.99 -12.38
C SER A 183 50.24 -42.64 -12.80
N LEU A 184 49.69 -42.59 -14.02
CA LEU A 184 49.02 -41.39 -14.52
C LEU A 184 47.63 -41.26 -13.88
N PRO A 185 47.12 -40.03 -13.66
CA PRO A 185 45.78 -39.81 -13.11
C PRO A 185 44.65 -40.50 -13.89
N GLN A 186 44.81 -40.64 -15.21
CA GLN A 186 43.86 -41.31 -16.09
C GLN A 186 43.76 -42.82 -15.83
N ASP A 187 44.89 -43.47 -15.47
CA ASP A 187 44.93 -44.90 -15.17
C ASP A 187 44.24 -45.21 -13.83
N ILE A 188 44.42 -44.32 -12.84
CA ILE A 188 43.75 -44.40 -11.54
C ILE A 188 42.23 -44.26 -11.73
N GLN A 189 41.78 -43.32 -12.58
CA GLN A 189 40.37 -43.10 -12.82
C GLN A 189 39.70 -44.28 -13.55
N ALA A 190 40.37 -44.86 -14.54
CA ALA A 190 39.90 -46.08 -15.20
C ALA A 190 39.82 -47.28 -14.23
N ALA A 191 40.76 -47.39 -13.29
CA ALA A 191 40.74 -48.42 -12.26
C ALA A 191 39.59 -48.24 -11.25
N ILE A 192 39.30 -47.00 -10.86
CA ILE A 192 38.14 -46.65 -10.03
C ILE A 192 36.86 -47.04 -10.77
N GLU A 193 36.68 -46.58 -12.01
CA GLU A 193 35.49 -46.87 -12.82
C GLU A 193 35.25 -48.37 -13.04
N GLY A 194 36.33 -49.14 -13.24
CA GLY A 194 36.26 -50.60 -13.35
C GLY A 194 35.92 -51.32 -12.04
N ALA A 195 36.19 -50.70 -10.89
CA ALA A 195 35.87 -51.25 -9.57
C ALA A 195 34.46 -50.90 -9.08
N ARG A 196 33.80 -49.90 -9.69
CA ARG A 196 32.44 -49.50 -9.32
C ARG A 196 31.42 -50.57 -9.69
N THR A 197 30.54 -50.90 -8.74
CA THR A 197 29.39 -51.76 -8.98
C THR A 197 28.36 -51.04 -9.86
N GLU A 198 27.49 -51.80 -10.53
CA GLU A 198 26.41 -51.23 -11.34
C GLU A 198 25.44 -50.38 -10.51
N GLU A 199 25.22 -50.73 -9.23
CA GLU A 199 24.43 -49.91 -8.29
C GLU A 199 25.08 -48.56 -8.02
N HIS A 200 26.41 -48.51 -7.87
CA HIS A 200 27.14 -47.24 -7.67
C HIS A 200 27.06 -46.37 -8.93
N LYS A 201 27.26 -46.94 -10.12
CA LYS A 201 27.13 -46.20 -11.38
C LYS A 201 25.73 -45.64 -11.58
N ALA A 202 24.69 -46.45 -11.34
CA ALA A 202 23.29 -46.01 -11.43
C ALA A 202 22.97 -44.91 -10.43
N PHE A 203 23.52 -44.96 -9.21
CA PHE A 203 23.35 -43.91 -8.21
C PHE A 203 23.96 -42.57 -8.66
N LEU A 204 25.20 -42.59 -9.16
CA LEU A 204 25.88 -41.38 -9.65
C LEU A 204 25.13 -40.77 -10.84
N GLN A 205 24.69 -41.60 -11.79
CA GLN A 205 23.89 -41.14 -12.92
C GLN A 205 22.58 -40.49 -12.46
N ALA A 206 21.86 -41.13 -11.53
CA ALA A 206 20.61 -40.56 -10.99
C ALA A 206 20.83 -39.25 -10.21
N GLN A 207 22.02 -39.05 -9.63
CA GLN A 207 22.40 -37.80 -8.99
C GLN A 207 22.69 -36.71 -10.02
N GLU A 208 23.44 -37.03 -11.07
CA GLU A 208 23.75 -36.11 -12.17
C GLU A 208 22.47 -35.67 -12.90
N GLU A 209 21.57 -36.60 -13.24
CA GLU A 209 20.27 -36.30 -13.86
C GLU A 209 19.38 -35.40 -12.99
N ARG A 210 19.52 -35.49 -11.65
CA ARG A 210 18.81 -34.61 -10.74
C ARG A 210 19.44 -33.22 -10.71
N GLN A 211 20.77 -33.14 -10.68
CA GLN A 211 21.48 -31.88 -10.70
C GLN A 211 21.20 -31.13 -12.00
N LEU A 212 21.26 -31.81 -13.14
CA LEU A 212 20.91 -31.25 -14.45
C LEU A 212 19.49 -30.68 -14.48
N ARG A 213 18.53 -31.36 -13.86
CA ARG A 213 17.15 -30.85 -13.71
C ARG A 213 17.09 -29.59 -12.85
N VAL A 214 17.80 -29.56 -11.73
CA VAL A 214 17.90 -28.37 -10.87
C VAL A 214 18.54 -27.20 -11.62
N ASP A 215 19.64 -27.44 -12.33
CA ASP A 215 20.33 -26.42 -13.13
C ASP A 215 19.44 -25.88 -14.25
N GLN A 216 18.66 -26.76 -14.89
CA GLN A 216 17.69 -26.36 -15.91
C GLN A 216 16.58 -25.47 -15.31
N ILE A 217 16.05 -25.80 -14.13
CA ILE A 217 15.07 -24.97 -13.43
C ILE A 217 15.63 -23.57 -13.18
N HIS A 218 16.84 -23.49 -12.61
CA HIS A 218 17.50 -22.20 -12.36
C HIS A 218 17.74 -21.41 -13.65
N PHE A 219 18.17 -22.07 -14.73
CA PHE A 219 18.39 -21.42 -16.01
C PHE A 219 17.10 -20.84 -16.60
N VAL A 220 16.00 -21.61 -16.58
CA VAL A 220 14.71 -21.13 -17.12
C VAL A 220 14.14 -20.01 -16.24
N ALA A 221 14.25 -20.11 -14.91
CA ALA A 221 13.84 -19.05 -14.00
C ALA A 221 14.65 -17.76 -14.22
N ALA A 222 15.97 -17.85 -14.32
CA ALA A 222 16.85 -16.71 -14.59
C ALA A 222 16.52 -16.05 -15.93
N ARG A 223 16.29 -16.86 -16.97
CA ARG A 223 15.84 -16.36 -18.28
C ARG A 223 14.50 -15.63 -18.17
N ALA A 224 13.52 -16.21 -17.48
CA ALA A 224 12.21 -15.59 -17.30
C ALA A 224 12.30 -14.26 -16.53
N MET A 225 13.16 -14.17 -15.51
CA MET A 225 13.40 -12.91 -14.79
C MET A 225 14.06 -11.87 -15.70
N SER A 226 15.00 -12.26 -16.54
CA SER A 226 15.59 -11.38 -17.57
C SER A 226 14.53 -10.88 -18.55
N ASP A 227 13.64 -11.76 -19.04
CA ASP A 227 12.57 -11.39 -19.97
C ASP A 227 11.59 -10.37 -19.33
N VAL A 228 11.39 -10.44 -18.00
CA VAL A 228 10.57 -9.45 -17.27
C VAL A 228 11.20 -8.04 -17.26
N GLU A 229 12.53 -7.95 -17.26
CA GLU A 229 13.24 -6.66 -17.31
C GLU A 229 12.97 -5.93 -18.63
N ASP A 230 12.83 -6.67 -19.73
CA ASP A 230 12.56 -6.15 -21.07
C ASP A 230 11.08 -5.79 -21.31
N LEU A 231 10.19 -6.06 -20.34
CA LEU A 231 8.77 -5.70 -20.48
C LEU A 231 8.57 -4.18 -20.48
N THR A 232 7.60 -3.74 -21.27
CA THR A 232 7.18 -2.35 -21.46
C THR A 232 5.68 -2.24 -21.11
N VAL A 233 5.17 -1.01 -21.02
CA VAL A 233 3.75 -0.77 -20.73
C VAL A 233 2.83 -1.49 -21.73
N ASP A 234 3.29 -1.63 -22.98
CA ASP A 234 2.49 -2.20 -24.07
C ASP A 234 2.41 -3.73 -24.07
N ASN A 235 3.41 -4.42 -23.51
CA ASN A 235 3.51 -5.89 -23.60
C ASN A 235 3.40 -6.61 -22.24
N VAL A 236 3.46 -5.87 -21.12
CA VAL A 236 3.46 -6.45 -19.77
C VAL A 236 2.25 -7.33 -19.47
N ASP A 237 1.09 -7.01 -20.05
CA ASP A 237 -0.15 -7.78 -19.83
C ASP A 237 -0.25 -9.07 -20.66
N SER A 238 0.64 -9.23 -21.64
CA SER A 238 0.72 -10.44 -22.47
C SER A 238 1.77 -11.44 -21.97
N PHE A 239 2.57 -11.07 -20.98
CA PHE A 239 3.62 -11.93 -20.45
C PHE A 239 3.03 -13.13 -19.69
N VAL A 240 3.52 -14.31 -20.03
CA VAL A 240 3.14 -15.57 -19.38
C VAL A 240 4.39 -16.20 -18.79
N ILE A 241 4.32 -16.53 -17.50
CA ILE A 241 5.41 -17.20 -16.80
C ILE A 241 5.62 -18.58 -17.45
N PRO A 242 6.84 -18.91 -17.89
CA PRO A 242 7.13 -20.20 -18.49
C PRO A 242 6.98 -21.33 -17.46
N SER A 243 6.63 -22.52 -17.94
CA SER A 243 6.65 -23.72 -17.10
C SER A 243 8.09 -24.05 -16.71
N LEU A 244 8.28 -24.33 -15.42
CA LEU A 244 9.57 -24.71 -14.83
C LEU A 244 9.62 -26.21 -14.47
N ASP A 245 8.64 -27.00 -14.89
CA ASP A 245 8.54 -28.44 -14.60
C ASP A 245 9.33 -29.30 -15.61
#